data_AF-A0A2V6KTX4-F1
#
_entry.id   AF-A0A2V6KTX4-F1
#
_cell.length_a   1.000
_cell.length_b   1.000
_cell.length_c   1.000
_cell.angle_alpha   90.00
_cell.angle_beta   90.00
_cell.angle_gamma   90.00
#
_symmetry.space_group_name_H-M   'P 1'
#
loop_
_entity.id
_entity.type
_entity.pdbx_description
1 polymer ?
#
loop_
_entity_poly.entity_id
_entity_poly.type
_entity_poly.pdbx_seq_one_letter_code
_entity_poly.pdbx_strand_id
1 'polypeptide(L)'
;AGAPAWYSATCFTISVVSDSFIMAWLTLRARSLWPAAILHASHNLFIQSILTPLTKDTGPTKFIIDEFGIGLVITVTIGAIIAWRSAVLWRPH
;
A
#
# COMPACT_ATOMS: atom_id res chain seq x y z
N ALA A 1 6.83 -16.13 -15.92
CA ALA A 1 8.13 -15.56 -15.47
C ALA A 1 7.88 -14.21 -14.82
N GLY A 2 8.23 -14.06 -13.53
CA GLY A 2 8.03 -12.83 -12.75
C GLY A 2 9.02 -11.71 -13.09
N ALA A 3 8.84 -10.53 -12.51
CA ALA A 3 9.83 -9.45 -12.56
C ALA A 3 11.13 -9.86 -11.83
N PRO A 4 12.27 -9.20 -12.11
CA PRO A 4 13.52 -9.46 -11.39
C PRO A 4 13.35 -9.26 -9.87
N ALA A 5 13.92 -10.16 -9.06
CA ALA A 5 13.75 -10.14 -7.60
C ALA A 5 14.15 -8.81 -6.95
N TRP A 6 15.20 -8.15 -7.45
CA TRP A 6 15.65 -6.84 -6.95
C TRP A 6 14.63 -5.72 -7.17
N TYR A 7 13.90 -5.77 -8.29
CA TYR A 7 12.85 -4.82 -8.63
C TYR A 7 11.67 -5.01 -7.67
N SER A 8 11.20 -6.25 -7.55
CA SER A 8 10.12 -6.62 -6.64
C SER A 8 10.44 -6.25 -5.19
N ALA A 9 11.64 -6.54 -4.71
CA ALA A 9 12.07 -6.20 -3.35
C ALA A 9 12.09 -4.69 -3.10
N THR A 10 12.53 -3.90 -4.10
CA THR A 10 12.55 -2.43 -3.99
C THR A 10 11.14 -1.86 -3.94
N CYS A 11 10.26 -2.29 -4.86
CA CYS A 11 8.86 -1.87 -4.86
C CYS A 11 8.16 -2.23 -3.54
N PHE A 12 8.32 -3.46 -3.08
CA PHE A 12 7.75 -3.91 -1.81
C PHE A 12 8.23 -3.08 -0.63
N THR A 13 9.53 -2.79 -0.56
CA THR A 13 10.11 -1.98 0.52
C THR A 13 9.48 -0.58 0.56
N ILE A 14 9.38 0.09 -0.59
CA ILE A 14 8.77 1.43 -0.67
C ILE A 14 7.28 1.38 -0.29
N SER A 15 6.56 0.35 -0.74
CA SER A 15 5.15 0.15 -0.38
C SER A 15 4.97 0.00 1.13
N VAL A 16 5.74 -0.87 1.79
CA VAL A 16 5.62 -1.11 3.25
C VAL A 16 5.98 0.15 4.07
N VAL A 17 7.00 0.89 3.63
CA VAL A 17 7.35 2.17 4.26
C VAL A 17 6.22 3.19 4.08
N SER A 18 5.58 3.26 2.92
CA SER A 18 4.45 4.17 2.69
C SER A 18 3.23 3.77 3.53
N ASP A 19 2.92 2.47 3.57
CA ASP A 19 1.74 1.93 4.27
C ASP A 19 1.84 2.16 5.79
N SER A 20 3.05 2.14 6.34
CA SER A 20 3.29 2.41 7.76
C SER A 20 2.93 3.85 8.17
N PHE A 21 3.07 4.85 7.29
CA PHE A 21 2.57 6.22 7.58
C PHE A 21 1.03 6.26 7.66
N ILE A 22 0.34 5.55 6.76
CA ILE A 22 -1.13 5.49 6.74
C ILE A 22 -1.64 4.79 8.00
N MET A 23 -1.07 3.63 8.32
CA MET A 23 -1.45 2.85 9.51
C MET A 23 -1.16 3.62 10.79
N ALA A 24 0.02 4.25 10.92
CA ALA A 24 0.35 5.07 12.08
C ALA A 24 -0.64 6.23 12.25
N TRP A 25 -0.98 6.92 11.17
CA TRP A 25 -1.97 8.00 11.21
C TRP A 25 -3.36 7.51 11.66
N LEU A 26 -3.85 6.40 11.09
CA LEU A 26 -5.12 5.81 11.47
C LEU A 26 -5.14 5.40 12.95
N THR A 27 -4.07 4.75 13.41
CA THR A 27 -3.95 4.32 14.81
C THR A 27 -3.94 5.49 15.77
N LEU A 28 -3.16 6.53 15.50
CA LEU A 28 -3.07 7.72 16.35
C LEU A 28 -4.40 8.49 16.36
N ARG A 29 -5.05 8.65 15.20
CA ARG A 29 -6.31 9.38 15.08
C ARG A 29 -7.48 8.66 15.74
N ALA A 30 -7.56 7.34 15.59
CA ALA A 30 -8.63 6.53 16.16
C ALA A 30 -8.34 6.06 17.60
N ARG A 31 -7.11 6.26 18.10
CA ARG A 31 -6.61 5.72 19.38
C ARG A 31 -6.85 4.21 19.50
N SER A 32 -6.75 3.50 18.37
CA SER A 32 -7.07 2.08 18.25
C SER A 32 -6.29 1.45 17.09
N LEU A 33 -5.87 0.20 17.26
CA LEU A 33 -5.16 -0.56 16.21
C LEU A 33 -6.11 -1.15 15.16
N TRP A 34 -7.39 -1.30 15.49
CA TRP A 34 -8.38 -1.98 14.64
C TRP A 34 -8.57 -1.33 13.26
N PRO A 35 -8.65 0.01 13.13
CA PRO A 35 -8.79 0.63 11.81
C PRO A 35 -7.59 0.34 10.88
N ALA A 36 -6.37 0.34 11.44
CA ALA A 36 -5.16 0.00 10.69
C ALA A 36 -5.15 -1.49 10.31
N ALA A 37 -5.53 -2.38 11.23
CA ALA A 37 -5.59 -3.82 10.97
C ALA A 37 -6.63 -4.17 9.88
N ILE A 38 -7.82 -3.55 9.93
CA ILE A 38 -8.87 -3.74 8.92
C ILE A 38 -8.43 -3.21 7.56
N LEU A 39 -7.81 -2.02 7.51
CA LEU A 39 -7.24 -1.49 6.28
C LEU A 39 -6.21 -2.46 5.70
N HIS A 40 -5.27 -2.93 6.52
CA HIS A 40 -4.22 -3.86 6.08
C HIS A 40 -4.81 -5.15 5.53
N ALA A 41 -5.76 -5.77 6.24
CA ALA A 41 -6.44 -6.99 5.78
C ALA A 41 -7.21 -6.76 4.47
N SER A 42 -7.93 -5.64 4.36
CA SER A 42 -8.70 -5.28 3.17
C SER A 42 -7.79 -5.08 1.96
N HIS A 43 -6.69 -4.33 2.14
CA HIS A 43 -5.69 -4.09 1.11
C HIS A 43 -5.09 -5.40 0.57
N ASN A 44 -4.67 -6.32 1.46
CA ASN A 44 -4.18 -7.64 1.06
C ASN A 44 -5.23 -8.44 0.29
N LEU A 45 -6.48 -8.43 0.75
CA LEU A 45 -7.59 -9.10 0.05
C LEU A 45 -7.79 -8.54 -1.36
N PHE A 46 -7.81 -7.21 -1.51
CA PHE A 46 -7.94 -6.56 -2.82
C PHE A 46 -6.80 -6.93 -3.76
N ILE A 47 -5.56 -6.95 -3.28
CA ILE A 47 -4.42 -7.32 -4.12
C ILE A 47 -4.49 -8.80 -4.48
N GLN A 48 -4.45 -9.68 -3.49
CA GLN A 48 -4.24 -11.11 -3.71
C GLN A 48 -5.45 -11.79 -4.35
N SER A 49 -6.67 -11.41 -3.96
CA SER A 49 -7.89 -12.11 -4.37
C SER A 49 -8.64 -11.45 -5.52
N ILE A 50 -8.38 -10.17 -5.81
CA ILE A 50 -9.09 -9.42 -6.87
C ILE A 50 -8.13 -9.00 -7.98
N LEU A 51 -7.12 -8.19 -7.67
CA LEU A 51 -6.24 -7.62 -8.67
C LEU A 51 -5.31 -8.68 -9.28
N THR A 52 -4.63 -9.49 -8.47
CA THR A 52 -3.70 -10.51 -8.95
C THR A 52 -4.35 -11.51 -9.94
N PRO A 53 -5.58 -12.02 -9.70
CA PRO A 53 -6.29 -12.84 -10.68
C PRO A 53 -6.75 -12.07 -11.93
N LEU A 54 -7.29 -10.85 -11.77
CA LEU A 54 -7.84 -10.05 -12.87
C LEU A 54 -6.79 -9.53 -13.84
N THR A 55 -5.53 -9.49 -13.43
CA THR A 55 -4.43 -8.95 -14.24
C THR A 55 -3.38 -9.99 -14.60
N LYS A 56 -3.72 -11.29 -14.54
CA LYS A 56 -2.82 -12.36 -14.96
C LYS A 56 -2.78 -12.48 -16.48
N ASP A 57 -1.56 -12.45 -17.02
CA ASP A 57 -1.15 -12.70 -18.42
C ASP A 57 -1.39 -11.62 -19.50
N THR A 58 -0.42 -10.69 -19.63
CA THR A 58 -0.20 -9.94 -20.90
C THR A 58 1.25 -9.50 -21.19
N GLY A 59 2.26 -9.86 -20.38
CA GLY A 59 3.68 -9.53 -20.63
C GLY A 59 4.22 -8.31 -19.85
N PRO A 60 3.85 -7.05 -20.18
CA PRO A 60 4.26 -5.84 -19.45
C PRO A 60 3.68 -5.77 -18.02
N THR A 61 2.55 -6.43 -17.84
CA THR A 61 1.69 -6.53 -16.66
C THR A 61 2.46 -6.90 -15.38
N LYS A 62 3.53 -7.70 -15.52
CA LYS A 62 4.39 -8.13 -14.41
C LYS A 62 5.16 -7.03 -13.67
N PHE A 63 5.32 -5.85 -14.28
CA PHE A 63 6.03 -4.71 -13.66
C PHE A 63 5.07 -3.69 -13.01
N ILE A 64 3.79 -3.77 -13.37
CA ILE A 64 2.76 -2.81 -12.97
C ILE A 64 1.93 -3.37 -11.81
N ILE A 65 1.73 -4.68 -11.75
CA ILE A 65 0.74 -5.34 -10.89
C ILE A 65 1.40 -6.18 -9.79
N ASP A 66 0.59 -6.50 -8.77
CA ASP A 66 0.89 -7.25 -7.55
C ASP A 66 1.56 -6.40 -6.44
N GLU A 67 1.81 -7.00 -5.27
CA GLU A 67 2.52 -6.38 -4.12
C GLU A 67 3.92 -5.85 -4.51
N PHE A 68 4.39 -6.24 -5.68
CA PHE A 68 5.71 -5.99 -6.24
C PHE A 68 5.70 -5.05 -7.46
N GLY A 69 4.52 -4.55 -7.85
CA GLY A 69 4.33 -3.67 -9.00
C GLY A 69 4.37 -2.19 -8.63
N ILE A 70 4.77 -1.33 -9.59
CA ILE A 70 4.85 0.11 -9.35
C ILE A 70 3.47 0.77 -9.12
N GLY A 71 2.40 0.14 -9.61
CA GLY A 71 1.04 0.62 -9.40
C GLY A 71 0.68 0.72 -7.92
N LEU A 72 1.06 -0.30 -7.14
CA LEU A 72 0.83 -0.29 -5.70
C LEU A 72 1.70 0.74 -4.99
N VAL A 73 2.98 0.84 -5.37
CA VAL A 73 3.89 1.83 -4.81
C VAL A 73 3.31 3.24 -4.94
N ILE A 74 2.80 3.59 -6.12
CA ILE A 74 2.23 4.92 -6.38
C ILE A 74 0.98 5.17 -5.52
N THR A 75 0.02 4.23 -5.50
CA THR A 75 -1.25 4.43 -4.78
C THR A 75 -1.03 4.56 -3.27
N VAL A 76 -0.18 3.70 -2.70
CA VAL A 76 0.13 3.73 -1.26
C VAL A 76 0.96 4.96 -0.90
N THR A 77 1.90 5.39 -1.76
CA THR A 77 2.66 6.63 -1.56
C THR A 77 1.74 7.87 -1.55
N ILE A 78 0.78 7.95 -2.47
CA ILE A 78 -0.21 9.04 -2.48
C ILE A 78 -1.03 9.03 -1.18
N GLY A 79 -1.51 7.86 -0.76
CA GLY A 79 -2.23 7.70 0.50
C GLY A 79 -1.40 8.15 1.70
N ALA A 80 -0.11 7.79 1.75
CA ALA A 80 0.82 8.19 2.79
C ALA A 80 1.00 9.71 2.85
N ILE A 81 1.15 10.38 1.70
CA ILE A 81 1.24 11.84 1.62
C ILE A 81 -0.04 12.50 2.15
N ILE A 82 -1.22 11.98 1.79
CA ILE A 82 -2.50 12.51 2.26
C ILE A 82 -2.65 12.33 3.78
N ALA A 83 -2.33 11.14 4.30
CA ALA A 83 -2.37 10.84 5.73
C ALA A 83 -1.40 11.74 6.50
N TRP A 84 -0.17 11.90 6.01
CA TRP A 84 0.84 12.77 6.60
C TRP A 84 0.39 14.24 6.65
N ARG A 85 -0.12 14.78 5.54
CA ARG A 85 -0.62 16.16 5.49
C ARG A 85 -1.80 16.35 6.43
N SER A 86 -2.69 15.38 6.52
CA SER A 86 -3.83 15.41 7.44
C SER A 86 -3.37 15.37 8.90
N ALA A 87 -2.30 14.62 9.21
CA ALA A 87 -1.68 14.58 10.53
C ALA A 87 -1.11 15.94 10.94
N VAL A 88 -0.33 16.57 10.05
CA VAL A 88 0.31 17.87 10.30
C VAL A 88 -0.71 18.99 10.50
N LEU A 89 -1.84 18.94 9.78
CA LEU A 89 -2.91 19.93 9.89
C LEU A 89 -3.83 19.70 11.10
N TRP A 90 -3.78 18.52 11.72
CA TRP A 90 -4.59 18.20 12.87
C TRP A 90 -3.99 18.83 14.14
N ARG A 91 -4.65 19.86 14.68
CA ARG A 91 -4.39 20.38 16.02
C ARG A 91 -5.43 19.81 16.97
N PRO A 92 -5.06 19.00 17.98
CA PRO A 92 -5.99 18.67 19.04
C PRO A 92 -6.34 19.96 19.79
N HIS A 93 -7.63 20.31 19.80
CA HIS A 93 -8.20 21.29 20.72
C HIS A 93 -8.35 20.66 22.10
#